data_AF-A0A1V5GJ30-F1
#
_entry.id   AF-A0A1V5GJ30-F1
#
_cell.length_a   1.000
_cell.length_b   1.000
_cell.length_c   1.000
_cell.angle_alpha   90.00
_cell.angle_beta   90.00
_cell.angle_gamma   90.00
#
_symmetry.space_group_name_H-M   'P 1'
#
loop_
_entity.id
_entity.type
_entity.pdbx_description
1 polymer ?
#
loop_
_entity_poly.entity_id
_entity_poly.type
_entity_poly.pdbx_seq_one_letter_code
_entity_poly.pdbx_strand_id
1 'polypeptide(L)'
;MLAAAYIPWGFFVVGYRIAYPYDLPAIFFCASGLLAIVANRYWALAALIAIGTLNKETMAWLIPAYCFYQPRDARFARETLWRTAALAAIFGVAYETPRLWASMWEFGRPIWLAAQTSTEGPDGCAVSFAKLNALEFLRIERGTALQNVYWPLSLHLPAFLRFRHLPAEWRRLYWAAPFYLIPLFLWGNLVELRLFNEMIPLGAIGAAWILSRSYAGQSAAR
;
A
#
# COMPACT_ATOMS: atom_id res chain seq x y z
N MET A 1 -21.72 17.28 2.18
CA MET A 1 -21.89 16.64 0.85
C MET A 1 -20.56 16.22 0.20
N LEU A 2 -19.41 16.55 0.79
CA LEU A 2 -18.08 16.00 0.43
C LEU A 2 -17.61 14.91 1.41
N ALA A 3 -18.31 14.71 2.54
CA ALA A 3 -18.23 13.49 3.34
C ALA A 3 -18.57 12.21 2.53
N ALA A 4 -19.47 12.36 1.56
CA ALA A 4 -19.76 11.37 0.53
C ALA A 4 -18.66 11.26 -0.55
N ALA A 5 -17.66 12.14 -0.50
CA ALA A 5 -16.47 12.14 -1.34
C ALA A 5 -15.22 11.64 -0.60
N TYR A 6 -15.33 11.10 0.63
CA TYR A 6 -14.25 10.34 1.28
C TYR A 6 -14.71 8.98 1.84
N ILE A 7 -16.02 8.74 1.92
CA ILE A 7 -16.62 7.47 2.38
C ILE A 7 -17.71 7.11 1.37
N PRO A 8 -17.32 6.64 0.15
CA PRO A 8 -17.15 5.20 -0.08
C PRO A 8 -16.01 4.92 -1.08
N TRP A 9 -14.79 5.33 -0.77
CA TRP A 9 -13.60 5.02 -1.60
C TRP A 9 -13.09 3.61 -1.30
N GLY A 10 -13.96 2.64 -1.54
CA GLY A 10 -13.71 1.20 -1.37
C GLY A 10 -14.65 0.37 -2.23
N PHE A 11 -15.76 1.00 -2.66
CA PHE A 11 -16.73 0.46 -3.59
C PHE A 11 -17.24 1.63 -4.44
N PHE A 12 -16.76 1.77 -5.67
CA PHE A 12 -17.57 2.49 -6.66
C PHE A 12 -18.83 1.66 -6.87
N VAL A 13 -19.96 2.13 -6.34
CA VAL A 13 -21.27 1.54 -6.61
C VAL A 13 -21.65 1.90 -8.04
N VAL A 14 -21.22 1.07 -9.00
CA VAL A 14 -21.71 1.11 -10.38
C VAL A 14 -22.83 0.08 -10.47
N GLY A 15 -24.05 0.52 -10.15
CA GLY A 15 -25.23 -0.36 -10.07
C GLY A 15 -25.29 -1.18 -8.77
N TYR A 16 -26.50 -1.65 -8.43
CA TYR A 16 -26.86 -2.18 -7.11
C TYR A 16 -26.08 -3.42 -6.61
N ARG A 17 -25.16 -4.03 -7.37
CA ARG A 17 -24.55 -5.33 -7.00
C ARG A 17 -23.11 -5.61 -7.45
N ILE A 18 -22.41 -4.70 -8.12
CA ILE A 18 -21.06 -5.01 -8.63
C ILE A 18 -20.04 -3.99 -8.10
N ALA A 19 -19.22 -4.46 -7.16
CA ALA A 19 -18.04 -3.79 -6.67
C ALA A 19 -16.91 -3.90 -7.72
N TYR A 20 -16.53 -2.80 -8.36
CA TYR A 20 -15.29 -2.79 -9.15
C TYR A 20 -14.10 -2.96 -8.20
N PRO A 21 -13.08 -3.79 -8.52
CA PRO A 21 -11.91 -3.95 -7.65
C PRO A 21 -11.18 -2.61 -7.54
N TYR A 22 -11.40 -1.98 -6.40
CA TYR A 22 -10.92 -0.65 -6.01
C TYR A 22 -9.39 -0.51 -6.08
N ASP A 23 -8.69 -1.64 -6.12
CA ASP A 23 -7.23 -1.71 -6.17
C ASP A 23 -6.64 -1.56 -7.57
N LEU A 24 -7.42 -1.62 -8.66
CA LEU A 24 -6.86 -1.56 -10.01
C LEU A 24 -6.05 -0.27 -10.28
N PRO A 25 -6.55 0.94 -9.94
CA PRO A 25 -5.72 2.14 -10.06
C PRO A 25 -4.47 2.08 -9.19
N ALA A 26 -4.56 1.59 -7.95
CA ALA A 26 -3.41 1.46 -7.06
C ALA A 26 -2.36 0.49 -7.61
N ILE A 27 -2.78 -0.64 -8.17
CA ILE A 27 -1.92 -1.61 -8.88
C ILE A 27 -1.27 -0.93 -10.09
N PHE A 28 -2.03 -0.18 -10.89
CA PHE A 28 -1.50 0.56 -12.03
C PHE A 28 -0.43 1.58 -11.61
N PHE A 29 -0.71 2.41 -10.61
CA PHE A 29 0.24 3.41 -10.12
C PHE A 29 1.47 2.76 -9.49
N CYS A 30 1.30 1.68 -8.72
CA CYS A 30 2.43 0.94 -8.15
C CYS A 30 3.28 0.27 -9.24
N ALA A 31 2.68 -0.42 -10.20
CA ALA A 31 3.39 -1.04 -11.31
C ALA A 31 4.15 0.00 -12.15
N SER A 32 3.50 1.12 -12.47
CA SER A 32 4.12 2.25 -13.17
C SER A 32 5.25 2.86 -12.35
N GLY A 33 5.11 2.94 -11.02
CA GLY A 33 6.15 3.41 -10.11
C GLY A 33 7.38 2.50 -10.13
N LEU A 34 7.19 1.17 -10.09
CA LEU A 34 8.28 0.21 -10.23
C LEU A 34 8.99 0.32 -11.59
N LEU A 35 8.23 0.49 -12.68
CA LEU A 35 8.82 0.73 -14.00
C LEU A 35 9.61 2.04 -14.05
N ALA A 36 9.12 3.10 -13.39
CA ALA A 36 9.86 4.35 -13.27
C ALA A 36 11.16 4.20 -12.46
N ILE A 37 11.16 3.38 -11.41
CA ILE A 37 12.36 3.02 -10.64
C ILE A 37 13.36 2.29 -11.55
N VAL A 38 12.93 1.24 -12.26
CA VAL A 38 13.78 0.46 -13.16
C VAL A 38 14.35 1.32 -14.28
N ALA A 39 13.53 2.21 -14.86
CA ALA A 39 13.95 3.15 -15.90
C ALA A 39 14.70 4.39 -15.39
N ASN A 40 15.01 4.47 -14.09
CA ASN A 40 15.67 5.61 -13.44
C ASN A 40 14.99 6.98 -13.68
N ARG A 41 13.65 7.00 -13.85
CA ARG A 41 12.85 8.21 -14.07
C ARG A 41 12.33 8.78 -12.76
N TYR A 42 13.20 9.44 -12.01
CA TYR A 42 12.89 9.97 -10.67
C TYR A 42 11.66 10.89 -10.63
N TRP A 43 11.55 11.85 -11.54
CA TRP A 43 10.41 12.79 -11.55
C TRP A 43 9.08 12.11 -11.88
N ALA A 44 9.09 11.10 -12.76
CA ALA A 44 7.90 10.31 -13.02
C ALA A 44 7.47 9.53 -11.77
N LEU A 45 8.42 8.93 -11.04
CA LEU A 45 8.16 8.27 -9.77
C LEU A 45 7.56 9.24 -8.74
N ALA A 46 8.13 10.44 -8.61
CA ALA A 46 7.62 11.46 -7.69
C ALA A 46 6.17 11.84 -8.01
N ALA A 47 5.84 12.05 -9.29
CA ALA A 47 4.47 12.34 -9.72
C ALA A 47 3.51 11.16 -9.45
N LEU A 48 3.96 9.93 -9.74
CA LEU A 48 3.18 8.72 -9.48
C LEU A 48 2.90 8.52 -7.99
N ILE A 49 3.89 8.78 -7.12
CA ILE A 49 3.70 8.75 -5.67
C ILE A 49 2.72 9.85 -5.25
N ALA A 50 2.90 11.09 -5.69
CA ALA A 50 2.02 12.20 -5.31
C ALA A 50 0.56 11.92 -5.69
N ILE A 51 0.31 11.57 -6.97
CA ILE A 51 -1.05 11.33 -7.49
C ILE A 51 -1.61 10.03 -6.92
N GLY A 52 -0.83 8.95 -6.91
CA GLY A 52 -1.28 7.66 -6.42
C GLY A 52 -1.59 7.68 -4.92
N THR A 53 -0.91 8.52 -4.12
CA THR A 53 -1.17 8.66 -2.68
C THR A 53 -2.55 9.25 -2.42
N LEU A 54 -3.05 10.10 -3.31
CA LEU A 54 -4.43 10.60 -3.27
C LEU A 54 -5.45 9.47 -3.51
N ASN A 55 -5.03 8.38 -4.15
CA ASN A 55 -5.85 7.18 -4.33
C ASN A 55 -5.71 6.23 -3.13
N LYS A 56 -4.46 5.84 -2.80
CA LYS A 56 -4.15 4.97 -1.65
C LYS A 56 -2.81 5.28 -1.01
N GLU A 57 -2.78 5.19 0.32
CA GLU A 57 -1.58 5.24 1.14
C GLU A 57 -0.57 4.13 0.83
N THR A 58 -1.02 3.06 0.16
CA THR A 58 -0.19 1.91 -0.21
C THR A 58 1.05 2.35 -0.97
N MET A 59 0.95 3.42 -1.77
CA MET A 59 2.05 4.01 -2.55
C MET A 59 3.32 4.29 -1.75
N ALA A 60 3.23 4.44 -0.42
CA ALA A 60 4.37 4.55 0.48
C ALA A 60 5.44 3.48 0.24
N TRP A 61 5.04 2.26 -0.17
CA TRP A 61 5.96 1.14 -0.39
C TRP A 61 6.96 1.36 -1.55
N LEU A 62 6.64 2.26 -2.49
CA LEU A 62 7.55 2.61 -3.58
C LEU A 62 8.79 3.37 -3.09
N ILE A 63 8.72 4.02 -1.93
CA ILE A 63 9.83 4.77 -1.32
C ILE A 63 10.96 3.82 -0.91
N PRO A 64 10.73 2.79 -0.07
CA PRO A 64 11.76 1.79 0.21
C PRO A 64 12.15 1.01 -1.05
N ALA A 65 11.23 0.74 -1.98
CA ALA A 65 11.57 0.07 -3.25
C ALA A 65 12.60 0.86 -4.06
N TYR A 66 12.43 2.18 -4.17
CA TYR A 66 13.41 3.08 -4.77
C TYR A 66 14.76 2.97 -4.05
N CYS A 67 14.77 3.10 -2.73
CA CYS A 67 15.98 3.04 -1.91
C CYS A 67 16.75 1.71 -2.08
N PHE A 68 16.07 0.57 -2.06
CA PHE A 68 16.68 -0.75 -2.22
C PHE A 68 17.18 -1.04 -3.64
N TYR A 69 16.57 -0.40 -4.65
CA TYR A 69 16.96 -0.59 -6.04
C TYR A 69 18.26 0.14 -6.41
N GLN A 70 18.51 1.30 -5.80
CA GLN A 70 19.66 2.14 -6.16
C GLN A 70 21.02 1.44 -5.91
N PRO A 71 22.06 1.78 -6.71
CA PRO A 71 23.41 1.27 -6.51
C PRO A 71 23.95 1.62 -5.11
N ARG A 72 24.76 0.72 -4.53
CA ARG A 72 25.29 0.88 -3.17
C ARG A 72 26.65 1.59 -3.08
N ASP A 73 27.10 2.26 -4.14
CA ASP A 73 28.40 2.95 -4.06
C ASP A 73 28.30 4.16 -3.14
N ALA A 74 29.34 4.37 -2.32
CA ALA A 74 29.35 5.41 -1.29
C ALA A 74 29.07 6.82 -1.83
N ARG A 75 29.46 7.10 -3.08
CA ARG A 75 29.18 8.37 -3.77
C ARG A 75 27.69 8.57 -4.05
N PHE A 76 26.96 7.51 -4.40
CA PHE A 76 25.53 7.56 -4.70
C PHE A 76 24.65 7.44 -3.46
N ALA A 77 25.20 7.01 -2.32
CA ALA A 77 24.46 6.84 -1.08
C ALA A 77 23.82 8.15 -0.59
N ARG A 78 24.58 9.26 -0.61
CA ARG A 78 24.06 10.57 -0.16
C ARG A 78 22.94 11.08 -1.07
N GLU A 79 23.11 10.94 -2.37
CA GLU A 79 22.09 11.35 -3.34
C GLU A 79 20.82 10.50 -3.22
N THR A 80 20.98 9.18 -3.10
CA THR A 80 19.88 8.24 -2.88
C THR A 80 19.11 8.57 -1.61
N LEU A 81 19.81 8.89 -0.52
CA LEU A 81 19.19 9.29 0.73
C LEU A 81 18.33 10.55 0.56
N TRP A 82 18.87 11.60 -0.04
CA TRP A 82 18.13 12.85 -0.28
C TRP A 82 16.92 12.64 -1.19
N ARG A 83 17.09 11.90 -2.28
CA ARG A 83 16.00 11.58 -3.21
C ARG A 83 14.91 10.76 -2.52
N THR A 84 15.28 9.80 -1.68
CA THR A 84 14.33 9.00 -0.88
C THR A 84 13.60 9.87 0.13
N ALA A 85 14.31 10.75 0.83
CA ALA A 85 13.71 11.68 1.79
C ALA A 85 12.73 12.64 1.09
N ALA A 86 13.07 13.13 -0.10
CA ALA A 86 12.18 13.96 -0.91
C ALA A 86 10.92 13.19 -1.36
N LEU A 87 11.03 11.92 -1.78
CA LEU A 87 9.84 11.10 -2.09
C LEU A 87 8.96 10.89 -0.86
N ALA A 88 9.55 10.69 0.32
CA ALA A 88 8.82 10.57 1.58
C ALA A 88 8.11 11.88 1.97
N ALA A 89 8.77 13.03 1.78
CA ALA A 89 8.14 14.33 2.00
C ALA A 89 6.96 14.57 1.03
N ILE A 90 7.13 14.23 -0.26
CA ILE A 90 6.06 14.33 -1.26
C ILE A 90 4.87 13.44 -0.87
N PHE A 91 5.14 12.19 -0.48
CA PHE A 91 4.12 11.28 0.04
C PHE A 91 3.41 11.90 1.25
N GLY A 92 4.16 12.36 2.25
CA GLY A 92 3.59 12.94 3.47
C GLY A 92 2.71 14.16 3.19
N VAL A 93 3.15 15.07 2.32
CA VAL A 93 2.36 16.24 1.91
C VAL A 93 1.10 15.82 1.16
N ALA A 94 1.22 14.92 0.18
CA ALA A 94 0.08 14.43 -0.60
C ALA A 94 -0.94 13.68 0.28
N TYR A 95 -0.47 12.98 1.31
CA TYR A 95 -1.31 12.24 2.24
C TYR A 95 -2.01 13.13 3.28
N GLU A 96 -1.27 14.03 3.92
CA GLU A 96 -1.80 14.84 5.02
C GLU A 96 -2.60 16.06 4.52
N THR A 97 -2.27 16.62 3.36
CA THR A 97 -2.95 17.83 2.86
C THR A 97 -4.46 17.61 2.69
N PRO A 98 -4.94 16.54 2.02
CA PRO A 98 -6.38 16.27 1.93
C PRO A 98 -7.01 15.97 3.30
N ARG A 99 -6.28 15.33 4.23
CA ARG A 99 -6.78 15.02 5.58
C ARG A 99 -6.96 16.29 6.42
N LEU A 100 -6.00 17.21 6.36
CA LEU A 100 -6.06 18.51 7.03
C LEU A 100 -7.15 19.39 6.41
N TRP A 101 -7.27 19.38 5.09
CA TRP A 101 -8.39 20.06 4.42
C TRP A 101 -9.72 19.51 4.93
N ALA A 102 -9.95 18.20 4.84
CA ALA A 102 -11.21 17.58 5.23
C ALA A 102 -11.56 17.85 6.71
N SER A 103 -10.57 17.85 7.61
CA SER A 103 -10.79 18.15 9.03
C SER A 103 -11.19 19.60 9.29
N MET A 104 -10.67 20.54 8.50
CA MET A 104 -11.01 21.97 8.61
C MET A 104 -12.41 22.29 8.08
N TRP A 105 -12.87 21.60 7.03
CA TRP A 105 -14.06 22.04 6.28
C TRP A 105 -15.34 21.25 6.55
N GLU A 106 -15.27 19.97 6.94
CA GLU A 106 -16.46 19.10 6.84
C GLU A 106 -16.93 18.40 8.10
N PHE A 107 -16.04 18.14 9.06
CA PHE A 107 -16.39 17.20 10.13
C PHE A 107 -16.23 17.74 11.55
N GLY A 108 -15.60 18.90 11.74
CA GLY A 108 -15.34 19.47 13.08
C GLY A 108 -14.58 18.51 14.02
N ARG A 109 -14.10 17.38 13.51
CA ARG A 109 -13.47 16.29 14.22
C ARG A 109 -12.42 15.65 13.31
N PRO A 110 -11.23 15.31 13.84
CA PRO A 110 -10.24 14.58 13.09
C PRO A 110 -10.76 13.20 12.66
N ILE A 111 -10.49 12.81 11.41
CA ILE A 111 -10.84 11.50 10.82
C ILE A 111 -10.20 10.32 11.59
N TRP A 112 -9.23 10.59 12.47
CA TRP A 112 -8.61 9.62 13.39
C TRP A 112 -9.59 8.93 14.37
N LEU A 113 -10.84 9.39 14.50
CA LEU A 113 -11.79 8.88 15.50
C LEU A 113 -12.29 7.43 15.29
N ALA A 114 -12.17 6.84 14.10
CA ALA A 114 -12.71 5.50 13.83
C ALA A 114 -11.99 4.36 14.60
N ALA A 115 -10.75 4.57 15.02
CA ALA A 115 -10.00 3.61 15.86
C ALA A 115 -10.44 3.65 17.33
N GLN A 116 -10.90 4.82 17.78
CA GLN A 116 -11.31 5.08 19.16
C GLN A 116 -12.81 4.97 19.38
N THR A 117 -13.61 4.84 18.31
CA THR A 117 -15.03 4.50 18.45
C THR A 117 -15.13 3.18 19.21
N SER A 118 -15.78 3.25 20.36
CA SER A 118 -16.11 2.08 21.15
C SER A 118 -17.36 1.43 20.58
N THR A 119 -17.38 0.10 20.60
CA THR A 119 -18.59 -0.69 20.37
C THR A 119 -18.86 -1.53 21.61
N GLU A 120 -20.07 -2.05 21.72
CA GLU A 120 -20.48 -2.88 22.85
C GLU A 120 -19.74 -4.22 22.76
N GLY A 121 -18.91 -4.52 23.76
CA GLY A 121 -18.14 -5.75 23.84
C GLY A 121 -18.96 -6.95 24.30
N PRO A 122 -18.37 -8.16 24.35
CA PRO A 122 -19.05 -9.39 24.74
C PRO A 122 -19.72 -9.34 26.13
N ASP A 123 -19.16 -8.53 27.03
CA ASP A 123 -19.65 -8.34 28.40
C ASP A 123 -20.57 -7.12 28.57
N GLY A 124 -21.03 -6.50 27.46
CA GLY A 124 -21.82 -5.27 27.48
C GLY A 124 -21.00 -3.99 27.73
N CYS A 125 -19.71 -4.12 28.09
CA CYS A 125 -18.82 -2.98 28.28
C CYS A 125 -18.37 -2.38 26.95
N ALA A 126 -18.21 -1.05 26.89
CA ALA A 126 -17.61 -0.38 25.74
C ALA A 126 -16.15 -0.85 25.54
N VAL A 127 -15.86 -1.42 24.37
CA VAL A 127 -14.51 -1.87 23.98
C VAL A 127 -14.09 -1.14 22.71
N SER A 128 -12.85 -0.68 22.65
CA SER A 128 -12.30 -0.09 21.42
C SER A 128 -12.15 -1.15 20.33
N PHE A 129 -12.36 -0.76 19.07
CA PHE A 129 -12.11 -1.64 17.93
C PHE A 129 -10.70 -2.23 17.95
N ALA A 130 -9.69 -1.44 18.34
CA ALA A 130 -8.31 -1.92 18.47
C ALA A 130 -8.18 -3.11 19.44
N LYS A 131 -8.89 -3.08 20.58
CA LYS A 131 -8.88 -4.18 21.55
C LYS A 131 -9.64 -5.39 21.03
N LEU A 132 -10.76 -5.21 20.31
CA LEU A 132 -11.48 -6.31 19.68
C LEU A 132 -10.62 -7.00 18.61
N ASN A 133 -9.94 -6.25 17.75
CA ASN A 133 -9.06 -6.80 16.73
C ASN A 133 -7.86 -7.55 17.34
N ALA A 134 -7.27 -7.02 18.42
CA ALA A 134 -6.21 -7.70 19.14
C ALA A 134 -6.71 -9.02 19.75
N LEU A 135 -7.93 -9.04 20.30
CA LEU A 135 -8.54 -10.27 20.81
C LEU A 135 -8.85 -11.26 19.68
N GLU A 136 -9.35 -10.80 18.53
CA GLU A 136 -9.55 -11.65 17.34
C GLU A 136 -8.23 -12.22 16.82
N PHE A 137 -7.16 -11.42 16.77
CA PHE A 137 -5.80 -11.85 16.44
C PHE A 137 -5.31 -12.94 17.40
N LEU A 138 -5.48 -12.74 18.72
CA LEU A 138 -4.94 -13.64 19.74
C LEU A 138 -5.77 -14.93 19.90
N ARG A 139 -7.09 -14.85 19.71
CA ARG A 139 -8.00 -15.93 20.06
C ARG A 139 -8.59 -16.67 18.86
N ILE A 140 -8.50 -16.12 17.64
CA ILE A 140 -9.03 -16.72 16.41
C ILE A 140 -10.52 -17.12 16.60
N GLU A 141 -11.28 -16.34 17.38
CA GLU A 141 -12.63 -16.71 17.84
C GLU A 141 -13.69 -16.50 16.74
N ARG A 142 -13.43 -15.68 15.72
CA ARG A 142 -14.38 -15.33 14.67
C ARG A 142 -13.79 -15.60 13.28
N GLY A 143 -14.18 -16.72 12.69
CA GLY A 143 -13.87 -17.08 11.30
C GLY A 143 -13.04 -18.36 11.15
N THR A 144 -13.01 -18.90 9.94
CA THR A 144 -12.11 -20.01 9.58
C THR A 144 -10.69 -19.48 9.35
N ALA A 145 -9.67 -20.35 9.38
CA ALA A 145 -8.28 -19.96 9.07
C ALA A 145 -8.14 -19.25 7.70
N LEU A 146 -9.08 -19.48 6.77
CA LEU A 146 -9.17 -18.85 5.46
C LEU A 146 -9.75 -17.43 5.48
N GLN A 147 -10.52 -17.08 6.52
CA GLN A 147 -11.08 -15.74 6.73
C GLN A 147 -10.18 -14.88 7.63
N ASN A 148 -9.13 -15.48 8.19
CA ASN A 148 -8.24 -14.80 9.10
C ASN A 148 -7.26 -13.90 8.33
N VAL A 149 -7.01 -12.71 8.86
CA VAL A 149 -6.21 -11.59 8.31
C VAL A 149 -4.77 -11.98 7.91
N TYR A 150 -4.34 -13.22 8.19
CA TYR A 150 -3.04 -13.76 7.84
C TYR A 150 -2.96 -14.38 6.44
N TRP A 151 -4.08 -14.77 5.83
CA TRP A 151 -4.06 -15.33 4.47
C TRP A 151 -3.46 -14.38 3.41
N PRO A 152 -3.59 -13.04 3.48
CA PRO A 152 -2.95 -12.15 2.53
C PRO A 152 -1.42 -12.18 2.62
N LEU A 153 -0.83 -12.37 3.80
CA LEU A 153 0.61 -12.64 3.94
C LEU A 153 0.99 -13.97 3.28
N SER A 154 0.10 -14.97 3.27
CA SER A 154 0.33 -16.21 2.53
C SER A 154 0.38 -16.02 1.01
N LEU A 155 -0.21 -14.94 0.46
CA LEU A 155 -0.07 -14.61 -0.97
C LEU A 155 1.37 -14.23 -1.35
N HIS A 156 2.17 -13.81 -0.37
CA HIS A 156 3.59 -13.58 -0.56
C HIS A 156 4.40 -14.88 -0.52
N LEU A 157 3.84 -15.97 0.01
CA LEU A 157 4.55 -17.24 0.17
C LEU A 157 5.02 -17.83 -1.17
N PRO A 158 4.21 -17.89 -2.26
CA PRO A 158 4.71 -18.33 -3.56
C PRO A 158 5.86 -17.47 -4.08
N ALA A 159 5.78 -16.15 -3.88
CA ALA A 159 6.84 -15.22 -4.27
C ALA A 159 8.12 -15.45 -3.44
N PHE A 160 7.99 -15.77 -2.14
CA PHE A 160 9.10 -16.16 -1.27
C PHE A 160 9.71 -17.52 -1.65
N LEU A 161 8.89 -18.54 -1.93
CA LEU A 161 9.34 -19.88 -2.31
C LEU A 161 10.13 -19.87 -3.62
N ARG A 162 9.73 -19.02 -4.58
CA ARG A 162 10.42 -18.84 -5.86
C ARG A 162 11.31 -17.59 -5.91
N PHE A 163 11.57 -16.96 -4.77
CA PHE A 163 12.31 -15.70 -4.69
C PHE A 163 13.68 -15.78 -5.36
N ARG A 164 14.34 -16.94 -5.23
CA ARG A 164 15.67 -17.19 -5.81
C ARG A 164 15.68 -17.17 -7.34
N HIS A 165 14.54 -17.43 -7.98
CA HIS A 165 14.39 -17.46 -9.44
C HIS A 165 14.04 -16.11 -10.06
N LEU A 166 13.73 -15.10 -9.23
CA LEU A 166 13.52 -13.74 -9.71
C LEU A 166 14.87 -13.11 -10.09
N PRO A 167 14.92 -12.27 -11.15
CA PRO A 167 16.11 -11.50 -11.48
C PRO A 167 16.54 -10.63 -10.29
N ALA A 168 17.84 -10.37 -10.18
CA ALA A 168 18.42 -9.66 -9.02
C ALA A 168 17.75 -8.31 -8.75
N GLU A 169 17.39 -7.58 -9.80
CA GLU A 169 16.66 -6.31 -9.77
C GLU A 169 15.30 -6.43 -9.08
N TRP A 170 14.47 -7.37 -9.52
CA TRP A 170 13.13 -7.59 -8.95
C TRP A 170 13.18 -8.11 -7.53
N ARG A 171 14.19 -8.91 -7.18
CA ARG A 171 14.43 -9.34 -5.79
C ARG A 171 14.68 -8.15 -4.87
N ARG A 172 15.48 -7.17 -5.32
CA ARG A 172 15.74 -5.93 -4.53
C ARG A 172 14.48 -5.12 -4.32
N LEU A 173 13.64 -4.99 -5.35
CA LEU A 173 12.36 -4.29 -5.24
C LEU A 173 11.41 -5.00 -4.28
N TYR A 174 11.33 -6.33 -4.34
CA TYR A 174 10.49 -7.10 -3.44
C TYR A 174 10.93 -7.04 -1.97
N TRP A 175 12.23 -6.82 -1.68
CA TRP A 175 12.71 -6.56 -0.32
C TRP A 175 12.12 -5.30 0.32
N ALA A 176 11.49 -4.41 -0.46
CA ALA A 176 10.73 -3.30 0.08
C ALA A 176 9.35 -3.70 0.61
N ALA A 177 8.79 -4.84 0.19
CA ALA A 177 7.45 -5.26 0.60
C ALA A 177 7.29 -5.36 2.13
N PRO A 178 8.23 -5.93 2.92
CA PRO A 178 8.12 -5.95 4.39
C PRO A 178 7.96 -4.56 5.03
N PHE A 179 8.59 -3.52 4.46
CA PHE A 179 8.49 -2.15 4.97
C PHE A 179 7.10 -1.54 4.79
N TYR A 180 6.26 -2.16 3.97
CA TYR A 180 4.87 -1.80 3.82
C TYR A 180 3.95 -2.79 4.56
N LEU A 181 4.19 -4.09 4.39
CA LEU A 181 3.37 -5.13 4.99
C LEU A 181 3.40 -5.08 6.52
N ILE A 182 4.54 -4.84 7.15
CA ILE A 182 4.63 -4.80 8.61
C ILE A 182 3.88 -3.59 9.19
N PRO A 183 4.12 -2.34 8.75
CA PRO A 183 3.33 -1.20 9.23
C PRO A 183 1.85 -1.33 8.90
N LEU A 184 1.49 -1.83 7.71
CA LEU A 184 0.09 -2.09 7.37
C LEU A 184 -0.52 -3.15 8.29
N PHE A 185 0.22 -4.21 8.60
CA PHE A 185 -0.27 -5.25 9.49
C PHE A 185 -0.47 -4.71 10.91
N LEU A 186 0.53 -4.02 11.45
CA LEU A 186 0.49 -3.50 12.82
C LEU A 186 -0.49 -2.33 12.96
N TRP A 187 -0.47 -1.37 12.04
CA TRP A 187 -1.30 -0.17 12.11
C TRP A 187 -2.66 -0.37 11.45
N GLY A 188 -2.67 -0.89 10.22
CA GLY A 188 -3.88 -1.10 9.44
C GLY A 188 -4.83 -2.09 10.12
N ASN A 189 -4.34 -3.19 10.70
CA ASN A 189 -5.22 -4.16 11.37
C ASN A 189 -5.46 -3.84 12.86
N LEU A 190 -4.46 -3.38 13.62
CA LEU A 190 -4.68 -3.12 15.05
C LEU A 190 -5.31 -1.75 15.32
N VAL A 191 -5.12 -0.76 14.44
CA VAL A 191 -5.56 0.63 14.69
C VAL A 191 -6.70 1.03 13.74
N GLU A 192 -6.56 0.84 12.43
CA GLU A 192 -7.50 1.44 11.45
C GLU A 192 -8.51 0.48 10.79
N LEU A 193 -8.49 -0.81 11.11
CA LEU A 193 -9.40 -1.83 10.56
C LEU A 193 -9.45 -1.82 9.01
N ARG A 194 -8.27 -1.77 8.36
CA ARG A 194 -8.13 -1.81 6.89
C ARG A 194 -7.69 -3.19 6.43
N LEU A 195 -8.64 -3.98 5.93
CA LEU A 195 -8.47 -5.45 5.76
C LEU A 195 -8.10 -5.92 4.34
N PHE A 196 -7.82 -5.05 3.35
CA PHE A 196 -7.82 -5.51 1.94
C PHE A 196 -6.79 -4.89 0.98
N ASN A 197 -5.55 -4.66 1.41
CA ASN A 197 -4.57 -3.96 0.56
C ASN A 197 -3.22 -4.66 0.36
N GLU A 198 -2.98 -5.85 0.94
CA GLU A 198 -1.68 -6.53 0.84
C GLU A 198 -1.35 -7.06 -0.57
N MET A 199 -2.34 -7.16 -1.45
CA MET A 199 -2.14 -7.66 -2.81
C MET A 199 -1.47 -6.64 -3.73
N ILE A 200 -1.47 -5.35 -3.39
CA ILE A 200 -0.97 -4.29 -4.27
C ILE A 200 0.52 -4.45 -4.59
N PRO A 201 1.44 -4.68 -3.62
CA PRO A 201 2.84 -4.94 -3.93
C PRO A 201 3.04 -6.17 -4.83
N LEU A 202 2.32 -7.28 -4.58
CA LEU A 202 2.42 -8.49 -5.39
C LEU A 202 1.90 -8.29 -6.82
N GLY A 203 0.71 -7.71 -6.94
CA GLY A 203 0.10 -7.41 -8.23
C GLY A 203 0.93 -6.40 -9.03
N ALA A 204 1.48 -5.39 -8.37
CA ALA A 204 2.35 -4.40 -8.99
C ALA A 204 3.66 -5.01 -9.49
N ILE A 205 4.31 -5.86 -8.70
CA ILE A 205 5.55 -6.54 -9.10
C ILE A 205 5.26 -7.50 -10.25
N GLY A 206 4.18 -8.28 -10.19
CA GLY A 206 3.76 -9.17 -11.27
C GLY A 206 3.49 -8.41 -12.57
N ALA A 207 2.71 -7.32 -12.51
CA ALA A 207 2.39 -6.49 -13.67
C ALA A 207 3.65 -5.81 -14.26
N ALA A 208 4.49 -5.23 -13.40
CA ALA A 208 5.72 -4.57 -13.84
C ALA A 208 6.70 -5.57 -14.48
N TRP A 209 6.79 -6.79 -13.94
CA TRP A 209 7.61 -7.85 -14.51
C TRP A 209 7.12 -8.29 -15.89
N ILE A 210 5.82 -8.53 -16.07
CA ILE A 210 5.21 -8.86 -17.37
C ILE A 210 5.52 -7.76 -18.39
N LEU A 211 5.25 -6.50 -18.03
CA LEU A 211 5.49 -5.36 -18.91
C LEU A 211 6.97 -5.25 -19.30
N SER A 212 7.89 -5.44 -18.36
CA SER A 212 9.33 -5.37 -18.63
C SER A 212 9.82 -6.39 -19.67
N ARG A 213 9.24 -7.60 -19.67
CA ARG A 213 9.57 -8.65 -20.63
C ARG A 213 9.02 -8.35 -22.02
N SER A 214 7.83 -7.78 -22.12
CA SER A 214 7.24 -7.38 -23.40
C SER A 214 8.08 -6.33 -24.12
N TYR A 215 8.70 -5.39 -23.39
CA TYR A 215 9.59 -4.40 -23.97
C TYR A 215 10.95 -4.98 -24.38
N ALA A 216 11.54 -5.86 -23.58
CA ALA A 216 12.83 -6.49 -23.89
C ALA A 216 12.77 -7.32 -25.19
N GLY A 217 11.65 -8.02 -25.44
CA GLY A 217 11.45 -8.79 -26.67
C GLY A 217 11.35 -7.93 -27.94
N GLN A 218 10.88 -6.68 -27.84
CA GLN A 218 10.78 -5.77 -28.99
C GLN A 218 12.13 -5.15 -29.37
N SER A 219 13.00 -4.89 -28.38
CA SER A 219 14.33 -4.32 -28.63
C SER A 219 15.30 -5.32 -29.25
N ALA A 220 15.10 -6.62 -29.05
CA ALA A 220 15.93 -7.66 -29.67
C ALA A 220 15.52 -7.98 -31.13
N ALA A 221 14.37 -7.49 -31.58
CA ALA A 221 13.84 -7.70 -32.93
C ALA A 221 14.11 -6.51 -33.88
N ARG A 222 14.82 -5.49 -33.41
CA ARG A 222 15.29 -4.33 -34.20
C ARG A 222 16.80 -4.39 -34.34
#